data_AF-A0A813JNA8-F1
#
_entry.id   AF-A0A813JNA8-F1
#
_cell.length_a   1.000
_cell.length_b   1.000
_cell.length_c   1.000
_cell.angle_alpha   90.00
_cell.angle_beta   90.00
_cell.angle_gamma   90.00
#
_symmetry.space_group_name_H-M   'P 1'
#
loop_
_entity.id
_entity.type
_entity.pdbx_description
1 polymer ?
#
loop_
_entity_poly.entity_id
_entity_poly.type
_entity_poly.pdbx_seq_one_letter_code
_entity_poly.pdbx_strand_id
1 'polypeptide(L)'
;ATHLLTVSFLRDACGSVLKPGGILTVCTDNLDYGKWLMEAFASTELAKLFEDALHGSKTDQAGKAARKGSVCLRSEPPPQELCGACYTGEDGASYFQRLKSSEKGSRGQYEGRYFLCLRRRPSDQ
;
A
#
# COMPACT_ATOMS: atom_id res chain seq x y z
N ALA A 1 12.93 15.79 -4.96
CA ALA A 1 11.52 16.05 -4.67
C ALA A 1 10.86 14.71 -4.41
N THR A 2 10.25 14.53 -3.24
CA THR A 2 9.52 13.31 -2.86
C THR A 2 8.23 13.30 -3.67
N HIS A 3 8.17 12.55 -4.77
CA HIS A 3 6.95 12.46 -5.57
C HIS A 3 5.92 11.63 -4.79
N LEU A 4 5.16 12.31 -3.94
CA LEU A 4 3.98 11.71 -3.30
C LEU A 4 2.96 11.40 -4.41
N LEU A 5 2.35 10.23 -4.32
CA LEU A 5 1.28 9.81 -5.22
C LEU A 5 0.10 10.75 -5.00
N THR A 6 -0.31 11.45 -6.05
CA THR A 6 -1.51 12.28 -6.02
C THR A 6 -2.73 11.44 -6.38
N VAL A 7 -3.92 11.91 -6.00
CA VAL A 7 -5.19 11.26 -6.41
C VAL A 7 -5.28 11.16 -7.94
N SER A 8 -4.86 12.21 -8.67
CA SER A 8 -4.83 12.20 -10.13
C SER A 8 -3.90 11.13 -10.69
N PHE A 9 -2.69 10.96 -10.13
CA PHE A 9 -1.78 9.91 -10.55
C PHE A 9 -2.38 8.51 -10.31
N LEU A 10 -2.99 8.28 -9.14
CA LEU A 10 -3.63 7.01 -8.81
C LEU A 10 -4.80 6.69 -9.75
N ARG A 11 -5.60 7.69 -10.12
CA ARG A 11 -6.73 7.54 -11.03
C ARG A 11 -6.27 7.34 -12.48
N ASP A 12 -5.47 8.27 -12.97
CA ASP A 12 -5.20 8.45 -14.40
C ASP A 12 -4.04 7.56 -14.87
N ALA A 13 -3.01 7.36 -14.04
CA ALA A 13 -1.88 6.49 -14.37
C ALA A 13 -2.09 5.06 -13.86
N CYS A 14 -2.32 4.86 -12.56
CA CYS A 14 -2.47 3.49 -12.04
C CYS A 14 -3.77 2.84 -12.53
N GLY A 15 -4.88 3.59 -12.58
CA GLY A 15 -6.17 3.08 -13.05
C GLY A 15 -6.20 2.70 -14.54
N SER A 16 -5.34 3.30 -15.37
CA SER A 16 -5.24 3.02 -16.81
C SER A 16 -4.23 1.92 -17.15
N VAL A 17 -3.11 1.86 -16.42
CA VAL A 17 -2.05 0.86 -16.65
C VAL A 17 -2.44 -0.52 -16.11
N LEU A 18 -3.17 -0.57 -14.99
CA LEU A 18 -3.58 -1.84 -14.40
C LEU A 18 -4.76 -2.44 -15.16
N LYS A 19 -4.56 -3.65 -15.67
CA LYS A 19 -5.66 -4.47 -16.21
C LYS A 19 -6.68 -4.76 -15.12
N PRO A 20 -7.97 -4.93 -15.46
CA PRO A 20 -8.96 -5.48 -14.54
C PRO A 20 -8.45 -6.72 -13.78
N GLY A 21 -8.63 -6.76 -12.47
CA GLY A 21 -8.10 -7.79 -11.58
C GLY A 21 -6.62 -7.63 -11.19
N GLY A 22 -5.88 -6.71 -11.82
CA GLY A 22 -4.49 -6.41 -11.49
C GLY A 22 -4.33 -5.84 -10.07
N ILE A 23 -3.19 -6.12 -9.45
CA ILE A 23 -2.88 -5.71 -8.08
C ILE A 23 -1.96 -4.49 -8.07
N LEU A 24 -2.34 -3.51 -7.25
CA LEU A 24 -1.52 -2.37 -6.85
C LEU A 24 -1.18 -2.51 -5.38
N THR A 25 0.10 -2.65 -5.06
CA THR A 25 0.57 -2.56 -3.68
C THR A 25 1.34 -1.25 -3.48
N VAL A 26 0.87 -0.45 -2.53
CA VAL A 26 1.52 0.81 -2.15
C VAL A 26 2.16 0.63 -0.79
N CYS A 27 3.46 0.89 -0.74
CA CYS A 27 4.33 0.67 0.40
C CYS A 27 4.78 2.01 0.95
N THR A 28 4.68 2.24 2.26
CA THR A 28 5.16 3.48 2.88
C THR A 28 5.68 3.25 4.30
N ASP A 29 6.69 4.01 4.69
CA ASP A 29 7.20 4.10 6.07
C ASP A 29 6.69 5.35 6.81
N ASN A 30 5.67 6.03 6.26
CA ASN A 30 5.03 7.19 6.84
C ASN A 30 3.54 6.91 7.11
N LEU A 31 3.17 6.86 8.40
CA LEU A 31 1.81 6.56 8.84
C LEU A 31 0.78 7.57 8.35
N ASP A 32 1.07 8.87 8.46
CA ASP A 32 0.12 9.93 8.10
C ASP A 32 -0.14 9.94 6.59
N TYR A 33 0.92 9.73 5.82
CA TYR A 33 0.79 9.58 4.38
C TYR A 33 0.04 8.29 4.00
N GLY A 34 0.29 7.17 4.70
CA GLY A 34 -0.47 5.93 4.53
C GLY A 34 -1.97 6.10 4.84
N LYS A 35 -2.31 6.84 5.90
CA LYS A 35 -3.70 7.19 6.25
C LYS A 35 -4.35 8.07 5.19
N TRP A 36 -3.63 9.07 4.70
CA TRP A 36 -4.12 9.92 3.61
C TRP A 36 -4.39 9.11 2.34
N LEU A 37 -3.48 8.19 1.96
CA LEU A 37 -3.70 7.28 0.82
C LEU A 37 -4.92 6.38 1.03
N MET A 38 -5.08 5.81 2.23
CA MET A 38 -6.24 5.00 2.58
C MET A 38 -7.55 5.79 2.39
N GLU A 39 -7.60 7.04 2.87
CA GLU A 39 -8.76 7.91 2.70
C GLU A 39 -9.00 8.25 1.22
N ALA A 40 -7.94 8.53 0.46
CA ALA A 40 -8.03 8.78 -0.97
C ALA A 40 -8.62 7.59 -1.73
N PHE A 41 -8.16 6.36 -1.47
CA PHE A 41 -8.71 5.16 -2.11
C PHE A 41 -10.13 4.82 -1.65
N ALA A 42 -10.50 5.19 -0.43
CA ALA A 42 -11.87 5.07 0.05
C ALA A 42 -12.82 6.16 -0.49
N SER A 43 -12.30 7.18 -1.18
CA SER A 43 -13.12 8.21 -1.83
C SER A 43 -13.93 7.64 -2.99
N THR A 44 -15.07 8.27 -3.30
CA THR A 44 -16.01 7.79 -4.33
C THR A 44 -15.42 7.67 -5.72
N GLU A 45 -14.37 8.43 -6.07
CA GLU A 45 -13.73 8.31 -7.37
C GLU A 45 -12.86 7.05 -7.46
N LEU A 46 -11.93 6.88 -6.51
CA LEU A 46 -11.00 5.75 -6.53
C LEU A 46 -11.66 4.44 -6.09
N ALA A 47 -12.67 4.48 -5.23
CA ALA A 47 -13.41 3.28 -4.81
C ALA A 47 -14.21 2.61 -5.94
N LYS A 48 -14.51 3.36 -7.03
CA LYS A 48 -15.08 2.80 -8.27
C LYS A 48 -14.05 2.05 -9.11
N LEU A 49 -12.78 2.38 -8.96
CA LEU A 49 -11.69 1.80 -9.74
C LEU A 49 -11.00 0.67 -8.98
N PHE A 50 -10.87 0.81 -7.67
CA PHE A 50 -10.09 -0.07 -6.82
C PHE A 50 -10.93 -0.62 -5.67
N GLU A 51 -10.54 -1.79 -5.21
CA GLU A 51 -11.04 -2.41 -3.98
C GLU A 51 -9.89 -3.04 -3.20
N ASP A 52 -10.09 -3.32 -1.91
CA ASP A 52 -9.08 -4.02 -1.12
C ASP A 52 -8.91 -5.45 -1.61
N ALA A 53 -7.72 -5.78 -2.12
CA ALA A 53 -7.40 -7.09 -2.68
C ALA A 53 -7.39 -8.20 -1.62
N LEU A 54 -7.21 -7.80 -0.37
CA LEU A 54 -7.13 -8.70 0.78
C LEU A 54 -8.47 -8.82 1.52
N HIS A 55 -9.56 -8.27 0.98
CA HIS A 55 -10.94 -8.41 1.50
C HIS A 55 -11.10 -8.08 2.99
N GLY A 56 -10.35 -7.11 3.51
CA GLY A 56 -10.36 -6.76 4.92
C GLY A 56 -9.82 -7.86 5.84
N SER A 57 -8.98 -8.77 5.31
CA SER A 57 -8.28 -9.76 6.13
C SER A 57 -7.62 -9.05 7.31
N LYS A 58 -7.92 -9.56 8.51
CA LYS A 58 -7.40 -9.07 9.79
C LYS A 58 -5.93 -9.48 9.91
N THR A 59 -5.08 -8.94 9.05
CA THR A 59 -3.61 -8.96 9.23
C THR A 59 -3.24 -7.85 10.22
N ASP A 60 -3.89 -7.92 11.37
CA ASP A 60 -3.60 -7.05 12.49
C ASP A 60 -3.81 -7.83 13.77
N GLN A 61 -2.84 -8.67 14.10
CA GLN A 61 -2.77 -9.26 15.43
C GLN A 61 -2.43 -8.19 16.51
N ALA A 62 -2.06 -6.96 16.10
CA ALA A 62 -1.51 -5.92 16.97
C ALA A 62 -2.35 -4.64 17.14
N GLY A 63 -3.53 -4.54 16.53
CA GLY A 63 -4.43 -3.38 16.62
C GLY A 63 -3.92 -2.08 15.94
N LYS A 64 -2.95 -2.16 15.01
CA LYS A 64 -2.32 -1.02 14.33
C LYS A 64 -2.83 -0.76 12.90
N ALA A 65 -3.74 -1.58 12.36
CA ALA A 65 -4.30 -1.37 11.05
C ALA A 65 -5.36 -0.26 11.07
N ALA A 66 -5.19 0.75 10.22
CA ALA A 66 -6.21 1.78 10.01
C ALA A 66 -7.14 1.32 8.87
N ARG A 67 -8.45 1.58 9.01
CA ARG A 67 -9.46 1.18 8.01
C ARG A 67 -10.38 2.34 7.66
N LYS A 68 -10.71 2.46 6.37
CA LYS A 68 -11.76 3.35 5.86
C LYS A 68 -12.59 2.62 4.81
N GLY A 69 -13.87 2.39 5.11
CA GLY A 69 -14.73 1.58 4.25
C GLY A 69 -14.18 0.16 4.08
N SER A 70 -13.93 -0.26 2.84
CA SER A 70 -13.32 -1.55 2.51
C SER A 70 -11.79 -1.50 2.47
N VAL A 71 -11.15 -0.32 2.45
CA VAL A 71 -9.70 -0.16 2.32
C VAL A 71 -9.02 -0.24 3.69
N CYS A 72 -7.92 -0.99 3.77
CA CYS A 72 -7.19 -1.23 5.02
C CYS A 72 -5.68 -0.97 4.86
N LEU A 73 -5.15 -0.05 5.67
CA LEU A 73 -3.73 0.21 5.84
C LEU A 73 -3.19 -0.77 6.89
N ARG A 74 -2.27 -1.64 6.50
CA ARG A 74 -1.73 -2.72 7.34
C ARG A 74 -0.31 -2.41 7.76
N SER A 75 0.08 -2.82 8.96
CA SER A 75 1.45 -2.64 9.49
C SER A 75 2.24 -3.93 9.62
N GLU A 76 1.73 -5.02 9.05
CA GLU A 76 2.41 -6.31 8.96
C GLU A 76 3.12 -6.42 7.58
N PRO A 77 4.06 -7.36 7.39
CA PRO A 77 4.61 -7.63 6.07
C PRO A 77 3.52 -7.98 5.05
N PRO A 78 3.56 -7.45 3.82
CA PRO A 78 2.60 -7.82 2.80
C PRO A 78 2.74 -9.31 2.42
N PRO A 79 1.63 -10.05 2.26
CA PRO A 79 1.68 -11.42 1.75
C PRO A 79 2.19 -11.40 0.30
N GLN A 80 3.41 -11.91 0.09
CA GLN A 80 4.14 -11.79 -1.18
C GLN A 80 3.35 -12.40 -2.36
N GLU A 81 2.66 -13.52 -2.14
CA GLU A 81 1.89 -14.22 -3.17
C GLU A 81 0.75 -13.37 -3.76
N LEU A 82 0.18 -12.46 -2.98
CA LEU A 82 -0.92 -11.61 -3.40
C LEU A 82 -0.48 -10.19 -3.71
N CYS A 83 0.41 -9.63 -2.91
CA CYS A 83 0.85 -8.24 -3.04
C CYS A 83 2.00 -8.08 -4.04
N GLY A 84 2.71 -9.17 -4.38
CA GLY A 84 3.91 -9.11 -5.22
C GLY A 84 5.08 -8.34 -4.61
N ALA A 85 4.92 -7.76 -3.42
CA ALA A 85 5.94 -7.01 -2.69
C ALA A 85 6.64 -7.91 -1.67
N CYS A 86 7.96 -7.94 -1.70
CA CYS A 86 8.79 -8.64 -0.72
C CYS A 86 9.38 -7.62 0.28
N TYR A 87 9.15 -7.82 1.58
CA TYR A 87 9.61 -6.92 2.64
C TYR A 87 10.77 -7.51 3.46
N THR A 88 11.42 -8.55 2.95
CA THR A 88 12.57 -9.20 3.59
C THR A 88 13.86 -8.90 2.82
N GLY A 89 15.01 -8.96 3.49
CA GLY A 89 16.32 -8.78 2.84
C GLY A 89 16.55 -7.37 2.27
N GLU A 90 17.30 -7.27 1.17
CA GLU A 90 17.60 -6.00 0.49
C GLU A 90 16.40 -5.42 -0.29
N ASP A 91 15.52 -6.29 -0.78
CA ASP A 91 14.26 -5.94 -1.44
C ASP A 91 13.29 -5.26 -0.49
N GLY A 92 13.37 -5.65 0.79
CA GLY A 92 12.68 -5.01 1.88
C GLY A 92 13.34 -3.76 2.43
N ALA A 93 14.33 -3.11 1.81
CA ALA A 93 14.88 -1.84 2.32
C ALA A 93 14.09 -0.63 1.77
N SER A 94 13.47 0.19 2.63
CA SER A 94 12.74 1.39 2.19
C SER A 94 13.70 2.42 1.57
N TYR A 95 13.19 3.30 0.71
CA TYR A 95 13.99 4.38 0.11
C TYR A 95 14.74 5.18 1.17
N PHE A 96 14.09 5.54 2.28
CA PHE A 96 14.73 6.31 3.36
C PHE A 96 15.74 5.50 4.16
N GLN A 97 15.56 4.19 4.32
CA GLN A 97 16.58 3.31 4.90
C GLN A 97 17.81 3.17 4.00
N ARG A 98 17.62 3.11 2.68
CA ARG A 98 18.74 3.10 1.72
C ARG A 98 19.55 4.40 1.79
N LEU A 99 18.89 5.53 2.04
CA LEU A 99 19.54 6.83 2.19
C LEU A 99 20.27 6.99 3.53
N LYS A 100 19.77 6.37 4.61
CA LYS A 100 20.41 6.38 5.92
C LYS A 100 21.49 5.30 6.00
N SER A 101 22.68 5.59 5.50
CA SER A 101 23.84 4.69 5.53
C SER A 101 24.22 4.18 6.94
N SER A 102 23.69 4.79 8.00
CA SER A 102 23.88 4.42 9.41
C SER A 102 22.94 3.32 9.93
N GLU A 103 21.85 2.99 9.24
CA GLU A 103 20.90 1.94 9.64
C GLU A 103 21.14 0.65 8.81
N LYS A 104 22.37 0.13 8.82
CA LYS A 104 22.74 -1.14 8.15
C LYS A 104 22.13 -2.41 8.78
N GLY A 105 21.12 -2.28 9.63
CA GLY A 105 20.53 -3.38 10.38
C GLY A 105 19.12 -3.75 9.90
N SER A 106 18.91 -5.01 9.57
CA SER A 106 17.59 -5.60 9.24
C SER A 106 16.54 -5.46 10.36
N ARG A 107 16.95 -5.07 11.57
CA ARG A 107 16.05 -4.83 12.73
C ARG A 107 15.00 -3.73 12.49
N GLY A 108 15.26 -2.75 11.62
CA GLY A 108 14.31 -1.68 11.31
C GLY A 108 13.33 -2.01 10.17
N GLN A 109 13.36 -3.20 9.58
CA GLN A 109 12.60 -3.51 8.36
C GLN A 109 11.09 -3.69 8.61
N TYR A 110 10.70 -4.00 9.84
CA TYR A 110 9.31 -4.33 10.19
C TYR A 110 8.59 -3.21 10.95
N GLU A 111 9.33 -2.36 11.66
CA GLU A 111 8.73 -1.28 12.45
C GLU A 111 8.49 -0.04 11.61
N GLY A 112 7.34 0.61 11.83
CA GLY A 112 6.99 1.87 11.18
C GLY A 112 6.70 1.74 9.68
N ARG A 113 6.37 0.54 9.20
CA ARG A 113 5.99 0.31 7.80
C ARG A 113 4.55 -0.05 7.65
N TYR A 114 4.00 0.40 6.53
CA TYR A 114 2.60 0.26 6.20
C TYR A 114 2.43 -0.08 4.72
N PHE A 115 1.36 -0.78 4.42
CA PHE A 115 0.99 -1.04 3.03
C PHE A 115 -0.53 -1.03 2.81
N LEU A 116 -0.88 -0.72 1.57
CA LEU A 116 -2.22 -0.88 0.98
C LEU A 116 -2.09 -1.90 -0.15
N CYS A 117 -3.01 -2.86 -0.23
CA CYS A 117 -3.06 -3.81 -1.34
C CYS A 117 -4.42 -3.73 -2.01
N LEU A 118 -4.44 -3.24 -3.24
CA LEU A 118 -5.64 -2.88 -3.95
C LEU A 118 -5.74 -3.66 -5.25
N ARG A 119 -6.94 -4.11 -5.57
CA ARG A 119 -7.25 -4.78 -6.83
C ARG A 119 -8.01 -3.81 -7.72
N ARG A 120 -7.62 -3.72 -8.99
CA ARG A 120 -8.39 -3.02 -10.02
C ARG A 120 -9.70 -3.77 -10.22
N ARG A 121 -10.83 -3.11 -9.96
CA ARG A 121 -12.17 -3.66 -10.23
C ARG A 121 -12.31 -3.99 -11.72
N PRO A 122 -13.17 -4.94 -12.09
CA PRO A 122 -13.69 -5.00 -13.45
C PRO A 122 -14.25 -3.62 -13.81
N SER A 123 -13.93 -3.10 -14.98
CA SER A 123 -14.78 -2.08 -15.58
C SER A 123 -16.11 -2.77 -15.86
N ASP A 124 -17.15 -2.43 -15.11
CA ASP A 124 -18.52 -2.82 -15.44
C ASP A 124 -18.73 -2.48 -16.92
N GLN A 125 -18.99 -3.51 -17.73
CA GLN A 125 -19.56 -3.31 -19.07
C GLN A 125 -21.02 -2.94 -18.91
#